data_AF-A0A2N8T209-F1
#
_entry.id   AF-A0A2N8T209-F1
#
_cell.length_a   1.000
_cell.length_b   1.000
_cell.length_c   1.000
_cell.angle_alpha   90.00
_cell.angle_beta   90.00
_cell.angle_gamma   90.00
#
_symmetry.space_group_name_H-M   'P 1'
#
loop_
_entity.id
_entity.type
_entity.pdbx_description
1 polymer ?
#
loop_
_entity_poly.entity_id
_entity_poly.type
_entity_poly.pdbx_seq_one_letter_code
_entity_poly.pdbx_strand_id
1 'polypeptide(L)'
;MARKHFENFEAISSAVPAGDAFEAVIALKRRDGDEHLHIFKVANGRTYALASEAEAIAEAALTKVIEVSDEGQLIWEEHAI
;
A
#
# COMPACT_ATOMS: atom_id res chain seq x y z
N MET A 1 5.99 -0.31 -9.86
CA MET A 1 5.68 -1.11 -8.65
C MET A 1 6.86 -1.08 -7.68
N ALA A 2 6.75 -0.32 -6.58
CA ALA A 2 7.72 -0.28 -5.49
C ALA A 2 7.38 -1.28 -4.37
N ARG A 3 8.42 -1.80 -3.70
CA ARG A 3 8.30 -2.72 -2.55
C ARG A 3 9.19 -2.26 -1.40
N LYS A 4 8.70 -2.39 -0.16
CA LYS A 4 9.44 -2.08 1.06
C LYS A 4 9.43 -3.28 2.01
N HIS A 5 10.62 -3.59 2.48
CA HIS A 5 10.90 -4.74 3.34
C HIS A 5 10.91 -4.29 4.80
N PHE A 6 10.03 -4.86 5.62
CA PHE A 6 10.01 -4.73 7.08
C PHE A 6 10.46 -6.04 7.72
N GLU A 7 10.62 -6.06 9.04
CA GLU A 7 11.12 -7.22 9.79
C GLU A 7 10.33 -8.50 9.46
N ASN A 8 9.02 -8.47 9.71
CA ASN A 8 8.12 -9.62 9.51
C ASN A 8 7.22 -9.49 8.28
N PHE A 9 7.28 -8.34 7.59
CA PHE A 9 6.35 -8.00 6.52
C PHE A 9 7.04 -7.51 5.24
N GLU A 10 6.30 -7.56 4.15
CA GLU A 10 6.59 -6.90 2.89
C GLU A 10 5.40 -6.04 2.48
N ALA A 11 5.63 -4.75 2.26
CA ALA A 11 4.63 -3.83 1.72
C ALA A 11 4.91 -3.58 0.23
N ILE A 12 3.88 -3.66 -0.59
CA ILE A 12 3.98 -3.55 -2.05
C ILE A 12 2.96 -2.52 -2.51
N SER A 13 3.44 -1.47 -3.17
CA SER A 13 2.57 -0.49 -3.84
C SER A 13 1.91 -1.15 -5.05
N SER A 14 0.61 -0.90 -5.24
CA SER A 14 -0.14 -1.47 -6.35
C SER A 14 -1.36 -0.62 -6.69
N ALA A 15 -2.00 -0.95 -7.81
CA ALA A 15 -3.27 -0.40 -8.22
C ALA A 15 -4.28 -1.54 -8.37
N VAL A 16 -5.48 -1.36 -7.83
CA VAL A 16 -6.58 -2.33 -7.97
C VAL A 16 -7.73 -1.75 -8.78
N PRO A 17 -8.39 -2.54 -9.64
CA PRO A 17 -9.58 -2.10 -10.35
C PRO A 17 -10.71 -1.72 -9.38
N ALA A 18 -11.36 -0.60 -9.67
CA ALA A 18 -12.51 -0.08 -8.93
C ALA A 18 -13.55 0.48 -9.93
N GLY A 19 -14.41 -0.41 -10.44
CA GLY A 19 -15.33 -0.07 -11.53
C GLY A 19 -14.58 0.20 -12.83
N ASP A 20 -14.84 1.35 -13.45
CA ASP A 20 -14.14 1.83 -14.67
C ASP A 20 -12.84 2.59 -14.36
N ALA A 21 -12.38 2.54 -13.12
CA ALA A 21 -11.21 3.27 -12.61
C ALA A 21 -10.30 2.35 -11.78
N PHE A 22 -9.27 2.93 -11.18
CA PHE A 22 -8.28 2.25 -10.34
C PHE A 22 -8.12 2.96 -9.00
N GLU A 23 -7.97 2.21 -7.92
CA GLU A 23 -7.59 2.74 -6.61
C GLU A 23 -6.12 2.46 -6.34
N ALA A 24 -5.44 3.44 -5.74
CA ALA A 24 -4.08 3.28 -5.24
C ALA A 24 -4.12 2.48 -3.95
N VAL A 25 -3.31 1.42 -3.83
CA VAL A 25 -3.27 0.57 -2.64
C VAL A 25 -1.84 0.19 -2.24
N ILE A 26 -1.65 -0.10 -0.96
CA ILE A 26 -0.48 -0.79 -0.45
C ILE A 26 -0.93 -2.17 0.04
N ALA A 27 -0.38 -3.22 -0.56
CA ALA A 27 -0.61 -4.59 -0.15
C ALA A 27 0.48 -5.00 0.85
N LEU A 28 0.07 -5.47 2.03
CA LEU A 28 0.94 -5.93 3.10
C LEU A 28 0.85 -7.44 3.21
N LYS A 29 2.01 -8.11 3.11
CA LYS A 29 2.14 -9.55 3.20
C LYS A 29 3.09 -9.92 4.33
N ARG A 30 2.70 -10.84 5.20
CA ARG A 30 3.61 -11.41 6.21
C ARG A 30 4.58 -12.40 5.54
N ARG A 31 5.84 -12.43 5.99
CA ARG A 31 6.89 -13.27 5.39
C ARG A 31 6.80 -14.73 5.81
N ASP A 32 6.50 -14.97 7.08
CA ASP A 32 6.63 -16.29 7.71
C ASP A 32 5.30 -17.02 7.95
N GLY A 33 4.25 -16.69 7.18
CA GLY A 33 2.95 -17.34 7.34
C GLY A 33 2.04 -17.26 6.11
N ASP A 34 1.05 -18.15 6.08
CA ASP A 34 -0.08 -18.16 5.13
C ASP A 34 -1.16 -17.11 5.51
N GLU A 35 -0.75 -16.00 6.14
CA GLU A 35 -1.69 -14.97 6.57
C GLU A 35 -2.27 -14.20 5.38
N HIS A 36 -3.49 -13.69 5.58
CA HIS A 36 -4.20 -12.92 4.56
C HIS A 36 -3.40 -11.68 4.16
N LEU A 37 -3.37 -11.42 2.86
CA LEU A 37 -2.87 -10.17 2.31
C LEU A 37 -3.76 -9.02 2.80
N HIS A 38 -3.19 -8.05 3.53
CA HIS A 38 -3.92 -6.86 3.95
C HIS A 38 -3.78 -5.78 2.88
N ILE A 39 -4.90 -5.23 2.42
CA ILE A 39 -4.91 -4.17 1.41
C ILE A 39 -5.29 -2.85 2.07
N PHE A 40 -4.37 -1.89 2.02
CA PHE A 40 -4.58 -0.53 2.50
C PHE A 40 -4.86 0.38 1.31
N LYS A 41 -6.07 0.91 1.21
CA LYS A 41 -6.38 1.96 0.23
C LYS A 41 -5.65 3.23 0.62
N VAL A 42 -4.93 3.81 -0.33
CA VAL A 42 -4.24 5.08 -0.16
C VAL A 42 -4.92 6.14 -1.05
N ALA A 43 -4.71 7.42 -0.72
CA ALA A 43 -5.38 8.56 -1.36
C ALA A 43 -6.86 8.79 -1.00
N ASN A 44 -7.27 8.45 0.23
CA ASN A 44 -8.56 8.85 0.82
C ASN A 44 -9.79 8.55 -0.07
N GLY A 45 -9.81 7.39 -0.73
CA GLY A 45 -10.93 6.96 -1.59
C GLY A 45 -10.95 7.61 -2.98
N ARG A 46 -9.87 8.27 -3.40
CA ARG A 46 -9.72 8.74 -4.78
C ARG A 46 -9.51 7.56 -5.73
N THR A 47 -10.13 7.66 -6.90
CA THR A 47 -9.97 6.74 -8.02
C THR A 47 -9.29 7.45 -9.20
N TYR A 48 -8.56 6.68 -10.00
CA TYR A 48 -7.75 7.16 -11.13
C TYR A 48 -8.18 6.47 -12.42
N ALA A 49 -8.09 7.17 -13.55
CA ALA A 49 -8.49 6.59 -14.82
C ALA A 49 -7.51 5.50 -15.29
N LEU A 50 -6.23 5.64 -14.96
CA LEU A 50 -5.19 4.72 -15.36
C LEU A 50 -4.57 3.99 -14.15
N ALA A 51 -4.26 2.71 -14.34
CA ALA A 51 -3.55 1.92 -13.33
C ALA A 51 -2.19 2.53 -12.97
N SER A 52 -1.48 3.10 -13.96
CA SER A 52 -0.18 3.76 -13.74
C SER A 52 -0.28 5.02 -12.87
N GLU A 53 -1.39 5.76 -12.93
CA GLU A 53 -1.62 6.92 -12.07
C GLU A 53 -1.84 6.47 -10.63
N ALA A 54 -2.71 5.48 -10.41
CA ALA A 54 -2.93 4.88 -9.10
C ALA A 54 -1.64 4.29 -8.53
N GLU A 55 -0.83 3.62 -9.35
CA GLU A 55 0.43 3.03 -8.94
C GLU A 55 1.46 4.10 -8.53
N ALA A 56 1.59 5.19 -9.28
CA ALA A 56 2.48 6.30 -8.91
C ALA A 56 2.09 6.91 -7.54
N ILE A 57 0.79 6.99 -7.26
CA ILE A 57 0.29 7.47 -5.96
C ILE A 57 0.56 6.45 -4.85
N ALA A 58 0.38 5.16 -5.13
CA ALA A 58 0.71 4.09 -4.19
C ALA A 58 2.21 4.05 -3.88
N GLU A 59 3.07 4.26 -4.87
CA GLU A 59 4.51 4.37 -4.70
C GLU A 59 4.88 5.57 -3.82
N ALA A 60 4.32 6.74 -4.11
CA ALA A 60 4.54 7.95 -3.32
C ALA A 60 3.96 7.85 -1.90
N ALA A 61 2.93 7.05 -1.68
CA ALA A 61 2.43 6.75 -0.33
C ALA A 61 3.36 5.77 0.39
N LEU A 62 3.86 4.73 -0.30
CA LEU A 62 4.73 3.71 0.29
C LEU A 62 6.05 4.29 0.80
N THR A 63 6.59 5.34 0.17
CA THR A 63 7.80 6.02 0.66
C THR A 63 7.60 6.64 2.05
N LYS A 64 6.37 7.00 2.39
CA LYS A 64 5.98 7.62 3.67
C LYS A 64 5.69 6.61 4.78
N VAL A 65 5.57 5.33 4.45
CA VAL A 65 5.42 4.26 5.45
C VAL A 65 6.78 4.04 6.09
N ILE A 66 6.91 4.30 7.38
CA ILE A 66 8.18 4.17 8.11
C ILE A 66 8.38 2.78 8.68
N GLU A 67 7.31 2.13 9.14
CA GLU A 67 7.32 0.85 9.83
C GLU A 67 5.98 0.12 9.67
N VAL A 68 5.94 -1.16 10.07
CA VAL A 68 4.71 -1.95 10.16
C VAL A 68 4.64 -2.52 11.58
N SER A 69 3.51 -2.32 12.26
CA SER A 69 3.30 -2.86 13.61
C SER A 69 3.20 -4.40 13.59
N ASP A 70 3.35 -5.03 14.75
CA ASP A 70 3.19 -6.49 14.90
C ASP A 70 1.79 -6.98 14.48
N GLU A 71 0.77 -6.13 14.63
CA GLU A 71 -0.61 -6.38 14.18
C GLU A 71 -0.82 -6.19 12.65
N GLY A 72 0.25 -5.90 11.89
CA GLY A 72 0.17 -5.69 10.45
C GLY A 72 -0.47 -4.36 10.05
N GLN A 73 -0.29 -3.29 10.82
CA GLN A 73 -0.74 -1.93 10.48
C GLN A 73 0.42 -1.10 9.93
N LEU A 74 0.15 -0.26 8.92
CA LEU A 74 1.14 0.68 8.37
C LEU A 74 1.35 1.85 9.34
N ILE A 75 2.60 2.08 9.74
CA ILE A 75 3.02 3.24 10.52
C ILE A 75 3.61 4.26 9.54
N TRP A 76 3.11 5.49 9.57
CA TRP A 76 3.44 6.54 8.62
C TRP A 76 4.37 7.59 9.26
N GLU A 77 5.14 8.31 8.43
CA GLU A 77 5.86 9.50 8.87
C GLU A 77 4.88 10.57 9.42
N GLU A 78 5.36 11.41 10.33
CA GLU A 78 4.56 12.52 10.83
C GLU A 78 4.18 13.46 9.67
N HIS A 79 2.88 13.72 9.49
CA HIS A 79 2.27 14.51 8.38
C HIS A 79 2.18 13.80 7.01
N ALA A 80 2.23 12.47 6.97
CA ALA A 80 2.17 11.71 5.72
C ALA A 80 0.85 11.83 4.92
N ILE A 81 -0.28 12.08 5.58
CA ILE A 81 -1.64 11.91 5.03
C ILE A 81 -2.55 13.08 5.37
#